data_AF-A0A538LCR4-F1
#
_entry.id   AF-A0A538LCR4-F1
#
_cell.length_a   1.000
_cell.length_b   1.000
_cell.length_c   1.000
_cell.angle_alpha   90.00
_cell.angle_beta   90.00
_cell.angle_gamma   90.00
#
_symmetry.space_group_name_H-M   'P 1'
#
loop_
_entity.id
_entity.type
_entity.pdbx_description
1 polymer ?
#
loop_
_entity_poly.entity_id
_entity_poly.type
_entity_poly.pdbx_seq_one_letter_code
_entity_poly.pdbx_strand_id
1 'polypeptide(L)'
;MLFYWVAPDVPAYRACYRSLDGGRSWTKASTLFSRPLPAHSECGTTEETFNADDGNYPERGPAGSLYVTVACGSNTFLARSTDEGASWPILRNRRGAPLTIPPTDELRVDNSGNLYSVHEQGAQLLLRVSGDGGLDWSAPLDLTAPGVTAVNEWYVAQRGSELAVSYLANTRAASGLDGYLTVTKDARASNPLFWSAALNPPGHPMFDGTPPQARDDFIGVDIAPDGTPWASFFTSCSPGSTNAGCAGQQGNPQASGAVAGRLAFPPGT
;
A
#
# COMPACT_ATOMS: atom_id res chain seq x y z
N MET A 1 -17.37 1.43 2.82
CA MET A 1 -16.36 2.45 2.51
C MET A 1 -15.90 3.02 3.83
N LEU A 2 -14.60 3.09 4.08
CA LEU A 2 -13.98 3.60 5.30
C LEU A 2 -13.18 4.85 4.90
N PHE A 3 -13.31 5.94 5.65
CA PHE A 3 -12.48 7.15 5.49
C PHE A 3 -11.72 7.43 6.78
N TYR A 4 -10.52 8.00 6.64
CA TYR A 4 -9.65 8.38 7.73
C TYR A 4 -9.28 9.86 7.63
N TRP A 5 -9.12 10.51 8.79
CA TRP A 5 -8.63 11.87 8.92
C TRP A 5 -7.56 11.89 10.02
N VAL A 6 -6.43 12.56 9.75
CA VAL A 6 -5.35 12.76 10.73
C VAL A 6 -5.44 14.22 11.21
N ALA A 7 -5.62 14.41 12.52
CA ALA A 7 -5.51 15.74 13.12
C ALA A 7 -4.03 16.18 13.17
N PRO A 8 -3.67 17.40 12.71
CA PRO A 8 -2.27 17.82 12.58
C PRO A 8 -1.57 18.24 13.88
N ASP A 9 -2.23 18.21 15.05
CA ASP A 9 -1.62 18.63 16.33
C ASP A 9 -1.33 17.44 17.25
N VAL A 10 -0.29 17.52 18.08
CA VAL A 10 -0.13 16.62 19.24
C VAL A 10 -1.02 17.14 20.36
N PRO A 11 -2.02 16.39 20.85
CA PRO A 11 -2.27 14.96 20.62
C PRO A 11 -2.92 14.65 19.26
N ALA A 12 -2.35 13.68 18.54
CA ALA A 12 -2.85 13.23 17.24
C ALA A 12 -3.54 11.87 17.37
N TYR A 13 -4.55 11.63 16.54
CA TYR A 13 -5.24 10.34 16.48
C TYR A 13 -5.69 10.02 15.06
N ARG A 14 -5.79 8.72 14.76
CA ARG A 14 -6.50 8.19 13.59
C ARG A 14 -7.82 7.60 14.07
N ALA A 15 -8.94 8.09 13.57
CA ALA A 15 -10.26 7.55 13.89
C ALA A 15 -10.78 6.66 12.76
N CYS A 16 -11.50 5.60 13.15
CA CYS A 16 -12.26 4.78 12.23
C CYS A 16 -13.70 5.31 12.18
N TYR A 17 -14.20 5.64 10.98
CA TYR A 17 -15.58 6.00 10.74
C TYR A 17 -16.26 4.95 9.87
N ARG A 18 -17.49 4.58 10.20
CA ARG A 18 -18.31 3.65 9.40
C ARG A 18 -19.45 4.36 8.71
N SER A 19 -19.82 3.84 7.54
CA SER A 19 -21.05 4.19 6.83
C SER A 19 -21.80 2.91 6.45
N LEU A 20 -23.12 2.90 6.67
CA LEU A 20 -24.02 1.79 6.34
C LEU A 20 -24.99 2.14 5.19
N ASP A 21 -24.84 3.31 4.58
CA ASP A 21 -25.77 3.88 3.60
C ASP A 21 -25.10 4.31 2.29
N GLY A 22 -23.94 3.73 2.00
CA GLY A 22 -23.16 4.01 0.80
C GLY A 22 -22.39 5.33 0.87
N GLY A 23 -22.02 5.77 2.07
CA GLY A 23 -21.21 6.97 2.30
C GLY A 23 -22.02 8.26 2.46
N ARG A 24 -23.35 8.18 2.59
CA ARG A 24 -24.21 9.36 2.79
C ARG A 24 -24.12 9.90 4.21
N SER A 25 -23.94 9.02 5.19
CA SER A 25 -23.69 9.39 6.58
C SER A 25 -22.57 8.55 7.20
N TRP A 26 -21.95 9.11 8.23
CA TRP A 26 -20.78 8.56 8.88
C TRP A 26 -20.92 8.62 10.39
N THR A 27 -20.53 7.55 11.08
CA THR A 27 -20.47 7.50 12.55
C THR A 27 -19.07 7.09 12.96
N LYS A 28 -18.48 7.79 13.93
CA LYS A 28 -17.20 7.38 14.53
C LYS A 28 -17.38 6.03 15.22
N ALA A 29 -16.65 5.01 14.79
CA ALA A 29 -16.67 3.68 15.37
C ALA A 29 -15.65 3.55 16.51
N SER A 30 -14.42 4.04 16.31
CA SER A 30 -13.35 3.96 17.30
C SER A 30 -12.26 5.01 17.06
N THR A 31 -11.39 5.18 18.06
CA THR A 31 -10.03 5.68 17.83
C THR A 31 -9.16 4.47 17.51
N LEU A 32 -8.60 4.42 16.30
CA LEU A 32 -7.75 3.33 15.83
C LEU A 32 -6.33 3.50 16.36
N PHE A 33 -5.74 4.69 16.19
CA PHE A 33 -4.41 5.01 16.72
C PHE A 33 -4.43 6.33 17.47
N SER A 34 -3.51 6.50 18.41
CA SER A 34 -3.28 7.76 19.11
C SER A 34 -1.82 7.94 19.54
N ARG A 35 -1.41 9.20 19.65
CA ARG A 35 -0.14 9.62 20.27
C ARG A 35 -0.33 10.93 21.03
N PRO A 36 0.41 11.17 22.14
CA PRO A 36 1.55 10.39 22.62
C PRO A 36 1.16 9.11 23.37
N LEU A 37 -0.09 8.99 23.85
CA LEU A 37 -0.58 7.78 24.49
C LEU A 37 -1.11 6.81 23.42
N PRO A 38 -0.55 5.59 23.28
CA PRO A 38 -0.99 4.63 22.28
C PRO A 38 -2.41 4.14 22.56
N ALA A 39 -3.18 3.88 21.50
CA ALA A 39 -4.49 3.27 21.62
C ALA A 39 -4.39 1.79 22.04
N HIS A 40 -3.30 1.11 21.63
CA HIS A 40 -3.04 -0.29 21.94
C HIS A 40 -2.08 -0.43 23.13
N SER A 41 -2.52 -1.14 24.17
CA SER A 41 -1.77 -1.32 25.41
C SER A 41 -0.41 -2.02 25.23
N GLU A 42 -0.30 -2.86 24.20
CA GLU A 42 0.91 -3.62 23.85
C GLU A 42 2.07 -2.72 23.42
N CYS A 43 1.80 -1.48 23.02
CA CYS A 43 2.84 -0.48 22.75
C CYS A 43 3.42 0.12 24.04
N GLY A 44 2.80 -0.12 25.20
CA GLY A 44 3.25 0.39 26.49
C GLY A 44 3.26 1.91 26.51
N THR A 45 4.46 2.49 26.66
CA THR A 45 4.68 3.95 26.62
C THR A 45 5.25 4.43 25.28
N THR A 46 5.39 3.54 24.29
CA THR A 46 5.89 3.90 22.96
C THR A 46 4.74 4.40 22.11
N GLU A 47 4.90 5.55 21.48
CA GLU A 47 3.87 6.10 20.59
C GLU A 47 3.61 5.17 19.40
N GLU A 48 2.36 5.15 18.94
CA GLU A 48 2.02 4.53 17.66
C GLU A 48 2.53 5.39 16.50
N THR A 49 3.10 4.73 15.50
CA THR A 49 3.63 5.37 14.28
C THR A 49 2.57 5.37 13.21
N PHE A 50 2.01 6.55 12.94
CA PHE A 50 1.06 6.78 11.86
C PHE A 50 1.15 8.22 11.33
N ASN A 51 0.98 8.39 10.01
CA ASN A 51 0.96 9.65 9.27
C ASN A 51 0.07 9.50 8.01
N ALA A 52 0.09 10.45 7.08
CA ALA A 52 -0.71 10.32 5.85
C ALA A 52 -0.13 9.27 4.88
N ASP A 53 1.19 9.07 4.93
CA ASP A 53 1.98 8.29 3.97
C ASP A 53 2.16 6.81 4.36
N ASP A 54 1.55 6.35 5.45
CA ASP A 54 1.60 4.94 5.88
C ASP A 54 0.45 4.13 5.29
N GLY A 55 0.53 2.80 5.40
CA GLY A 55 -0.47 1.85 4.85
C GLY A 55 -1.13 1.06 5.94
N ASN A 56 -1.09 1.59 7.16
CA ASN A 56 -1.71 1.02 8.34
C ASN A 56 -3.21 1.38 8.33
N TYR A 57 -3.90 1.00 7.25
CA TYR A 57 -5.33 1.17 7.08
C TYR A 57 -6.07 -0.18 7.25
N PRO A 58 -7.33 -0.16 7.71
CA PRO A 58 -8.15 -1.36 7.79
C PRO A 58 -8.31 -2.10 6.45
N GLU A 59 -7.80 -3.32 6.41
CA GLU A 59 -7.93 -4.24 5.28
C GLU A 59 -9.06 -5.24 5.49
N ARG A 60 -9.85 -5.46 4.45
CA ARG A 60 -10.96 -6.40 4.50
C ARG A 60 -10.43 -7.83 4.58
N GLY A 61 -10.79 -8.55 5.63
CA GLY A 61 -10.57 -9.98 5.78
C GLY A 61 -11.82 -10.84 5.57
N PRO A 62 -11.71 -12.16 5.83
CA PRO A 62 -12.82 -13.10 5.74
C PRO A 62 -13.97 -12.76 6.69
N ALA A 63 -15.19 -13.14 6.30
CA ALA A 63 -16.40 -13.02 7.13
C ALA A 63 -16.66 -11.61 7.70
N GLY A 64 -16.25 -10.56 6.98
CA GLY A 64 -16.45 -9.16 7.41
C GLY A 64 -15.47 -8.69 8.49
N SER A 65 -14.46 -9.49 8.84
CA SER A 65 -13.38 -9.02 9.71
C SER A 65 -12.51 -7.98 9.02
N LEU A 66 -11.84 -7.14 9.80
CA LEU A 66 -10.89 -6.15 9.34
C LEU A 66 -9.55 -6.40 10.00
N TYR A 67 -8.45 -6.26 9.26
CA TYR A 67 -7.09 -6.39 9.75
C TYR A 67 -6.37 -5.05 9.64
N VAL A 68 -5.45 -4.78 10.56
CA VAL A 68 -4.60 -3.59 10.49
C VAL A 68 -3.26 -3.87 11.16
N THR A 69 -2.22 -3.26 10.63
CA THR A 69 -0.88 -3.25 11.22
C THR A 69 -0.79 -2.15 12.28
N VAL A 70 -0.20 -2.47 13.43
CA VAL A 70 0.05 -1.51 14.52
C VAL A 70 1.55 -1.39 14.71
N ALA A 71 2.12 -0.25 14.34
CA ALA A 71 3.55 0.01 14.47
C ALA A 71 3.84 0.87 15.70
N CYS A 72 4.76 0.43 16.55
CA CYS A 72 5.26 1.24 17.66
C CYS A 72 6.69 0.80 18.05
N GLY A 73 7.62 1.76 18.03
CA GLY A 73 9.05 1.48 18.19
C GLY A 73 9.56 0.56 17.08
N SER A 74 10.21 -0.55 17.45
CA SER A 74 10.69 -1.56 16.50
C SER A 74 9.69 -2.70 16.25
N ASN A 75 8.48 -2.61 16.81
CA ASN A 75 7.47 -3.67 16.69
C ASN A 75 6.43 -3.31 15.64
N THR A 76 6.06 -4.28 14.82
CA THR A 76 4.84 -4.29 14.02
C THR A 76 3.95 -5.41 14.54
N PHE A 77 2.77 -5.07 15.05
CA PHE A 77 1.75 -6.04 15.48
C PHE A 77 0.65 -6.16 14.44
N LEU A 78 -0.11 -7.25 14.54
CA LEU A 78 -1.34 -7.45 13.75
C LEU A 78 -2.56 -7.37 14.66
N ALA A 79 -3.46 -6.43 14.38
CA ALA A 79 -4.76 -6.32 15.06
C ALA A 79 -5.90 -6.75 14.14
N ARG A 80 -6.98 -7.26 14.73
CA ARG A 80 -8.15 -7.73 13.99
C ARG A 80 -9.44 -7.27 14.65
N SER A 81 -10.26 -6.54 13.90
CA SER A 81 -11.65 -6.27 14.28
C SER A 81 -12.59 -7.33 13.71
N THR A 82 -13.60 -7.69 14.50
CA THR A 82 -14.74 -8.53 14.07
C THR A 82 -16.09 -7.86 14.36
N ASP A 83 -16.04 -6.59 14.73
CA ASP A 83 -17.15 -5.76 15.20
C ASP A 83 -17.24 -4.45 14.41
N GLU A 84 -16.97 -4.55 13.10
CA GLU A 84 -17.05 -3.43 12.15
C GLU A 84 -16.15 -2.24 12.52
N GLY A 85 -15.00 -2.52 13.11
CA GLY A 85 -14.00 -1.51 13.50
C GLY A 85 -14.30 -0.81 14.83
N ALA A 86 -15.23 -1.32 15.64
CA ALA A 86 -15.49 -0.79 16.98
C ALA A 86 -14.35 -1.10 17.96
N SER A 87 -13.66 -2.23 17.82
CA SER A 87 -12.47 -2.57 18.59
C SER A 87 -11.38 -3.21 17.73
N TRP A 88 -10.12 -3.03 18.16
CA TRP A 88 -8.92 -3.47 17.43
C TRP A 88 -7.96 -4.25 18.35
N PRO A 89 -8.36 -5.42 18.88
CA PRO A 89 -7.46 -6.23 19.69
C PRO A 89 -6.27 -6.71 18.87
N ILE A 90 -5.06 -6.61 19.44
CA ILE A 90 -3.86 -7.24 18.88
C ILE A 90 -3.99 -8.76 18.99
N LEU A 91 -3.74 -9.44 17.88
CA LEU A 91 -3.74 -10.89 17.80
C LEU A 91 -2.65 -11.47 18.68
N ARG A 92 -2.83 -12.73 19.07
CA ARG A 92 -1.94 -13.43 20.00
C ARG A 92 -1.30 -14.61 19.28
N ASN A 93 -0.02 -14.84 19.53
CA ASN A 93 0.68 -16.01 19.00
C ASN A 93 0.27 -17.29 19.74
N ARG A 94 0.83 -18.45 19.32
CA ARG A 94 0.54 -19.77 19.91
C ARG A 94 0.85 -19.88 21.41
N ARG A 95 1.62 -18.93 21.98
CA ARG A 95 1.97 -18.86 23.42
C ARG A 95 1.15 -17.81 24.18
N GLY A 96 0.19 -17.14 23.54
CA GLY A 96 -0.62 -16.08 24.16
C GLY A 96 0.07 -14.72 24.28
N ALA A 97 1.30 -14.56 23.74
CA ALA A 97 1.94 -13.26 23.67
C ALA A 97 1.40 -12.46 22.47
N PRO A 98 1.46 -11.11 22.48
CA PRO A 98 1.12 -10.30 21.31
C PRO A 98 1.82 -10.80 20.05
N LEU A 99 1.09 -10.85 18.93
CA LEU A 99 1.59 -11.31 17.65
C LEU A 99 2.37 -10.19 16.97
N THR A 100 3.70 -10.27 17.04
CA THR A 100 4.61 -9.45 16.24
C THR A 100 4.80 -10.10 14.87
N ILE A 101 4.68 -9.31 13.81
CA ILE A 101 4.88 -9.70 12.42
C ILE A 101 6.12 -9.00 11.84
N PRO A 102 6.65 -9.43 10.68
CA PRO A 102 7.69 -8.68 9.98
C PRO A 102 7.30 -7.23 9.71
N PRO A 103 8.27 -6.31 9.54
CA PRO A 103 7.99 -4.96 9.05
C PRO A 103 7.08 -5.01 7.83
N THR A 104 6.03 -4.19 7.85
CA THR A 104 4.96 -4.18 6.87
C THR A 104 4.53 -2.74 6.71
N ASP A 105 4.70 -2.19 5.51
CA ASP A 105 4.25 -0.83 5.19
C ASP A 105 2.83 -0.88 4.60
N GLU A 106 2.50 -1.94 3.87
CA GLU A 106 1.17 -2.20 3.32
C GLU A 106 0.79 -3.66 3.50
N LEU A 107 -0.43 -3.89 3.98
CA LEU A 107 -1.00 -5.21 4.18
C LEU A 107 -2.14 -5.42 3.16
N ARG A 108 -2.28 -6.64 2.64
CA ARG A 108 -3.49 -7.10 1.95
C ARG A 108 -3.93 -8.43 2.53
N VAL A 109 -5.24 -8.69 2.51
CA VAL A 109 -5.84 -9.90 3.07
C VAL A 109 -6.84 -10.50 2.08
N ASP A 110 -6.67 -11.78 1.74
CA ASP A 110 -7.61 -12.45 0.86
C ASP A 110 -8.84 -13.02 1.59
N ASN A 111 -9.80 -13.53 0.82
CA ASN A 111 -11.03 -14.14 1.34
C ASN A 111 -10.80 -15.42 2.16
N SER A 112 -9.63 -16.04 2.06
CA SER A 112 -9.24 -17.21 2.85
C SER A 112 -8.47 -16.83 4.12
N GLY A 113 -8.13 -15.55 4.31
CA GLY A 113 -7.38 -15.04 5.45
C GLY A 113 -5.87 -15.16 5.27
N ASN A 114 -5.38 -15.39 4.05
CA ASN A 114 -3.96 -15.27 3.75
C ASN A 114 -3.59 -13.78 3.78
N LEU A 115 -2.41 -13.50 4.31
CA LEU A 115 -1.88 -12.15 4.46
C LEU A 115 -0.73 -11.93 3.48
N TYR A 116 -0.69 -10.74 2.90
CA TYR A 116 0.35 -10.30 1.98
C TYR A 116 0.92 -9.00 2.55
N SER A 117 2.15 -9.07 3.06
CA SER A 117 2.88 -7.94 3.61
C SER A 117 3.86 -7.44 2.55
N VAL A 118 3.80 -6.15 2.24
CA VAL A 118 4.80 -5.49 1.40
C VAL A 118 5.54 -4.46 2.24
N HIS A 119 6.86 -4.49 2.16
CA HIS A 119 7.74 -3.58 2.87
C HIS A 119 8.86 -3.10 1.96
N GLU A 120 9.12 -1.81 2.01
CA GLU A 120 10.23 -1.19 1.29
C GLU A 120 11.53 -1.38 2.06
N GLN A 121 12.53 -1.97 1.41
CA GLN A 121 13.88 -2.11 1.95
C GLN A 121 14.91 -1.64 0.92
N GLY A 122 15.48 -0.46 1.16
CA GLY A 122 16.43 0.15 0.23
C GLY A 122 15.75 0.53 -1.08
N ALA A 123 16.06 -0.19 -2.16
CA ALA A 123 15.45 0.03 -3.48
C ALA A 123 14.41 -1.04 -3.86
N GLN A 124 14.08 -1.93 -2.93
CA GLN A 124 13.28 -3.12 -3.19
C GLN A 124 11.94 -3.06 -2.46
N LEU A 125 10.88 -3.49 -3.14
CA LEU A 125 9.58 -3.78 -2.53
C LEU A 125 9.52 -5.28 -2.25
N LEU A 126 9.56 -5.66 -0.98
CA LEU A 126 9.65 -7.04 -0.56
C LEU A 126 8.29 -7.57 -0.12
N LEU A 127 7.78 -8.57 -0.84
CA LEU A 127 6.59 -9.33 -0.49
C LEU A 127 6.92 -10.45 0.50
N ARG A 128 6.10 -10.58 1.53
CA ARG A 128 5.99 -11.79 2.36
C ARG A 128 4.55 -12.26 2.42
N VAL A 129 4.36 -13.57 2.43
CA VAL A 129 3.04 -14.17 2.49
C VAL A 129 2.91 -15.04 3.73
N SER A 130 1.78 -14.92 4.42
CA SER A 130 1.39 -15.80 5.53
C SER A 130 0.07 -16.50 5.19
N GLY A 131 0.07 -17.83 5.34
CA GLY A 131 -1.13 -18.65 5.16
C GLY A 131 -1.80 -19.06 6.48
N ASP A 132 -1.28 -18.61 7.62
CA ASP A 132 -1.69 -19.06 8.95
C ASP A 132 -2.01 -17.91 9.91
N GLY A 133 -2.50 -16.81 9.34
CA GLY A 133 -2.98 -15.64 10.11
C GLY A 133 -1.85 -14.79 10.70
N GLY A 134 -0.67 -14.80 10.08
CA GLY A 134 0.47 -13.98 10.45
C GLY A 134 1.42 -14.63 11.45
N LEU A 135 1.22 -15.91 11.79
CA LEU A 135 2.09 -16.64 12.72
C LEU A 135 3.44 -16.97 12.07
N ASP A 136 3.41 -17.42 10.83
CA ASP A 136 4.57 -17.77 10.02
C ASP A 136 4.51 -17.03 8.67
N TRP A 137 5.68 -16.63 8.15
CA TRP A 137 5.80 -15.83 6.92
C TRP A 137 6.84 -16.43 5.98
N SER A 138 6.61 -16.30 4.67
CA SER A 138 7.59 -16.68 3.66
C SER A 138 8.90 -15.90 3.78
N ALA A 139 9.95 -16.40 3.12
CA ALA A 139 11.11 -15.59 2.75
C ALA A 139 10.65 -14.36 1.92
N PRO A 140 11.38 -13.23 1.97
CA PRO A 140 11.01 -12.06 1.19
C PRO A 140 11.20 -12.34 -0.30
N LEU A 141 10.23 -11.89 -1.11
CA LEU A 141 10.23 -11.99 -2.56
C LEU A 141 10.28 -10.57 -3.14
N ASP A 142 11.20 -10.32 -4.06
CA ASP A 142 11.38 -8.99 -4.66
C ASP A 142 10.32 -8.73 -5.74
N LEU A 143 9.50 -7.71 -5.54
CA LEU A 143 8.51 -7.24 -6.50
C LEU A 143 9.06 -6.17 -7.44
N THR A 144 10.27 -5.67 -7.19
CA THR A 144 10.86 -4.58 -7.95
C THR A 144 11.41 -5.09 -9.29
N ALA A 145 11.09 -4.37 -10.37
CA ALA A 145 11.60 -4.67 -11.70
C ALA A 145 13.15 -4.63 -11.74
N PRO A 146 13.80 -5.52 -12.51
CA PRO A 146 15.25 -5.52 -12.65
C PRO A 146 15.80 -4.17 -13.14
N GLY A 147 16.85 -3.68 -12.49
CA GLY A 147 17.54 -2.44 -12.88
C GLY A 147 17.03 -1.16 -12.21
N VAL A 148 15.94 -1.24 -11.44
CA VAL A 148 15.50 -0.18 -10.53
C VAL A 148 16.54 0.03 -9.44
N THR A 149 16.79 1.30 -9.10
CA THR A 149 17.77 1.72 -8.09
C THR A 149 17.18 2.50 -6.93
N ALA A 150 15.93 2.95 -7.05
CA ALA A 150 15.17 3.57 -5.98
C ALA A 150 13.67 3.47 -6.29
N VAL A 151 12.86 3.20 -5.28
CA VAL A 151 11.40 3.30 -5.32
C VAL A 151 11.03 4.56 -4.53
N ASN A 152 10.00 5.28 -4.96
CA ASN A 152 9.60 6.53 -4.33
C ASN A 152 8.15 6.48 -3.83
N GLU A 153 7.24 6.09 -4.72
CA GLU A 153 5.82 5.95 -4.41
C GLU A 153 5.34 4.60 -4.93
N TRP A 154 4.42 3.97 -4.20
CA TRP A 154 3.93 2.64 -4.53
C TRP A 154 2.58 2.33 -3.88
N TYR A 155 1.86 1.39 -4.50
CA TYR A 155 0.57 0.89 -4.04
C TYR A 155 0.42 -0.58 -4.40
N VAL A 156 -0.25 -1.36 -3.56
CA VAL A 156 -0.48 -2.79 -3.78
C VAL A 156 -1.97 -3.09 -3.91
N ALA A 157 -2.32 -3.93 -4.88
CA ALA A 157 -3.64 -4.53 -4.99
C ALA A 157 -3.55 -6.05 -4.91
N GLN A 158 -4.61 -6.66 -4.39
CA GLN A 158 -4.73 -8.10 -4.24
C GLN A 158 -6.11 -8.58 -4.66
N ARG A 159 -6.16 -9.71 -5.36
CA ARG A 159 -7.42 -10.37 -5.75
C ARG A 159 -7.24 -11.89 -5.79
N GLY A 160 -7.87 -12.59 -4.85
CA GLY A 160 -7.62 -14.02 -4.67
C GLY A 160 -6.14 -14.28 -4.34
N SER A 161 -5.43 -15.06 -5.16
CA SER A 161 -3.98 -15.23 -5.03
C SER A 161 -3.16 -14.26 -5.88
N GLU A 162 -3.82 -13.45 -6.72
CA GLU A 162 -3.16 -12.48 -7.59
C GLU A 162 -2.75 -11.25 -6.77
N LEU A 163 -1.58 -10.71 -7.07
CA LEU A 163 -1.05 -9.49 -6.47
C LEU A 163 -0.45 -8.61 -7.56
N ALA A 164 -0.72 -7.31 -7.48
CA ALA A 164 -0.18 -6.31 -8.37
C ALA A 164 0.38 -5.15 -7.53
N VAL A 165 1.53 -4.61 -7.93
CA VAL A 165 2.11 -3.42 -7.31
C VAL A 165 2.43 -2.40 -8.41
N SER A 166 1.90 -1.19 -8.25
CA SER A 166 2.31 -0.03 -9.04
C SER A 166 3.35 0.75 -8.26
N TYR A 167 4.39 1.24 -8.92
CA TYR A 167 5.37 2.09 -8.25
C TYR A 167 6.09 3.05 -9.20
N LEU A 168 6.46 4.21 -8.68
CA LEU A 168 7.36 5.17 -9.33
C LEU A 168 8.79 4.90 -8.89
N ALA A 169 9.68 4.72 -9.86
CA ALA A 169 11.05 4.32 -9.60
C ALA A 169 12.07 4.95 -10.54
N ASN A 170 13.30 5.07 -10.06
CA ASN A 170 14.45 5.44 -10.86
C ASN A 170 15.19 4.19 -11.35
N THR A 171 15.76 4.30 -12.54
CA THR A 171 16.87 3.44 -12.99
C THR A 171 18.12 4.28 -13.16
N ARG A 172 19.30 3.65 -13.31
CA ARG A 172 20.56 4.39 -13.56
C ARG A 172 20.53 5.26 -14.82
N ALA A 173 19.69 4.90 -15.79
CA ALA A 173 19.60 5.61 -17.07
C ALA A 173 18.50 6.69 -17.08
N ALA A 174 17.60 6.69 -16.09
CA ALA A 174 16.46 7.59 -16.06
C ALA A 174 16.84 8.95 -15.46
N SER A 175 16.45 10.04 -16.11
CA SER A 175 16.56 11.41 -15.59
C SER A 175 15.39 11.82 -14.68
N GLY A 176 14.43 10.92 -14.47
CA GLY A 176 13.21 11.10 -13.69
C GLY A 176 12.67 9.77 -13.19
N LEU A 177 11.38 9.74 -12.84
CA LEU A 177 10.69 8.54 -12.39
C LEU A 177 9.90 7.89 -13.51
N ASP A 178 10.14 6.61 -13.73
CA ASP A 178 9.32 5.76 -14.57
C ASP A 178 8.23 5.11 -13.70
N GLY A 179 7.04 4.91 -14.27
CA GLY A 179 5.98 4.16 -13.62
C GLY A 179 6.05 2.70 -14.02
N TYR A 180 6.09 1.83 -13.03
CA TYR A 180 6.14 0.39 -13.20
C TYR A 180 4.89 -0.28 -12.67
N LEU A 181 4.57 -1.42 -13.25
CA LEU A 181 3.59 -2.36 -12.73
C LEU A 181 4.24 -3.73 -12.69
N THR A 182 4.28 -4.34 -11.51
CA THR A 182 4.67 -5.75 -11.30
C THR A 182 3.45 -6.56 -10.89
N VAL A 183 3.29 -7.75 -11.46
CA VAL A 183 2.11 -8.60 -11.23
C VAL A 183 2.52 -10.06 -11.08
N THR A 184 1.83 -10.78 -10.21
CA THR A 184 1.84 -12.24 -10.14
C THR A 184 0.43 -12.80 -10.12
N LYS A 185 0.20 -13.94 -10.79
CA LYS A 185 -1.11 -14.63 -10.78
C LYS A 185 -1.33 -15.46 -9.51
N ASP A 186 -0.24 -15.88 -8.87
CA ASP A 186 -0.31 -16.66 -7.64
C ASP A 186 0.89 -16.36 -6.76
N ALA A 187 0.73 -15.36 -5.88
CA ALA A 187 1.73 -14.98 -4.89
C ALA A 187 2.00 -16.08 -3.84
N ARG A 188 1.18 -17.14 -3.78
CA ARG A 188 1.35 -18.26 -2.85
C ARG A 188 2.04 -19.46 -3.48
N ALA A 189 2.33 -19.41 -4.78
CA ALA A 189 3.10 -20.45 -5.44
C ALA A 189 4.47 -20.59 -4.76
N SER A 190 5.03 -21.81 -4.74
CA SER A 190 6.36 -22.04 -4.16
C SER A 190 7.48 -21.29 -4.90
N ASN A 191 7.25 -20.95 -6.17
CA ASN A 191 8.11 -20.10 -6.98
C ASN A 191 7.22 -19.20 -7.86
N PRO A 192 6.71 -18.08 -7.32
CA PRO A 192 5.80 -17.20 -8.05
C PRO A 192 6.55 -16.49 -9.18
N LEU A 193 5.92 -16.42 -10.36
CA LEU A 193 6.41 -15.59 -11.45
C LEU A 193 5.94 -14.15 -11.20
N PHE A 194 6.90 -13.22 -11.11
CA PHE A 194 6.65 -11.79 -11.15
C PHE A 194 6.93 -11.28 -12.55
N TRP A 195 5.91 -10.67 -13.16
CA TRP A 195 5.99 -10.06 -14.48
C TRP A 195 5.92 -8.55 -14.31
N SER A 196 6.92 -7.84 -14.84
CA SER A 196 7.07 -6.40 -14.62
C SER A 196 7.35 -5.66 -15.92
N ALA A 197 6.83 -4.44 -16.04
CA ALA A 197 7.18 -3.52 -17.12
C ALA A 197 7.11 -2.07 -16.65
N ALA A 198 7.93 -1.22 -17.28
CA ALA A 198 7.67 0.21 -17.31
C ALA A 198 6.45 0.48 -18.20
N LEU A 199 5.58 1.37 -17.75
CA LEU A 199 4.33 1.72 -18.44
C LEU A 199 4.46 2.99 -19.28
N ASN A 200 5.52 3.77 -19.09
CA ASN A 200 5.89 4.90 -19.93
C ASN A 200 6.92 4.51 -21.01
N PRO A 201 6.98 5.23 -22.15
CA PRO A 201 7.98 4.99 -23.18
C PRO A 201 9.42 5.21 -22.66
N PRO A 202 10.42 4.46 -23.16
CA PRO A 202 11.82 4.66 -22.78
C PRO A 202 12.28 6.11 -23.01
N GLY A 203 12.93 6.72 -22.02
CA GLY A 203 13.43 8.10 -22.08
C GLY A 203 12.36 9.17 -21.84
N HIS A 204 11.12 8.78 -21.55
CA HIS A 204 10.01 9.68 -21.24
C HIS A 204 9.47 9.35 -19.84
N PRO A 205 10.12 9.82 -18.76
CA PRO A 205 9.66 9.53 -17.40
C PRO A 205 8.24 10.07 -17.16
N MET A 206 7.51 9.42 -16.25
CA MET A 206 6.22 9.92 -15.78
C MET A 206 6.38 11.20 -14.96
N PHE A 207 7.47 11.31 -14.21
CA PHE A 207 7.74 12.47 -13.38
C PHE A 207 9.19 12.97 -13.56
N ASP A 208 9.32 14.26 -13.87
CA ASP A 208 10.58 14.99 -13.95
C ASP A 208 10.95 15.49 -12.54
N GLY A 209 12.04 14.97 -11.97
CA GLY A 209 12.58 15.39 -10.67
C GLY A 209 12.30 14.41 -9.52
N THR A 210 12.44 14.90 -8.28
CA THR A 210 12.15 14.13 -7.06
C THR A 210 10.70 14.39 -6.66
N PRO A 211 9.86 13.35 -6.50
CA PRO A 211 8.47 13.55 -6.14
C PRO A 211 8.37 14.09 -4.69
N PRO A 212 7.29 14.79 -4.33
CA PRO A 212 6.97 14.97 -2.93
C PRO A 212 6.91 13.59 -2.23
N GLN A 213 7.42 13.49 -1.00
CA GLN A 213 7.31 12.24 -0.25
C GLN A 213 5.85 12.03 0.16
N ALA A 214 5.11 11.25 -0.61
CA ALA A 214 3.78 10.79 -0.25
C ALA A 214 3.60 9.38 -0.82
N ARG A 215 3.79 8.34 0.02
CA ARG A 215 4.05 6.96 -0.42
C ARG A 215 3.00 6.46 -1.43
N ASP A 216 1.72 6.63 -1.14
CA ASP A 216 0.61 6.15 -1.96
C ASP A 216 -0.32 7.25 -2.48
N ASP A 217 -0.09 8.51 -2.10
CA ASP A 217 -0.90 9.60 -2.63
C ASP A 217 -0.63 9.74 -4.14
N PHE A 218 -1.70 9.94 -4.92
CA PHE A 218 -1.64 10.17 -6.39
C PHE A 218 -1.21 8.97 -7.26
N ILE A 219 -0.97 7.80 -6.68
CA ILE A 219 -0.77 6.52 -7.38
C ILE A 219 -1.87 5.53 -6.99
N GLY A 220 -2.10 4.52 -7.83
CA GLY A 220 -3.01 3.43 -7.48
C GLY A 220 -2.83 2.22 -8.38
N VAL A 221 -3.28 1.06 -7.88
CA VAL A 221 -3.39 -0.17 -8.66
C VAL A 221 -4.66 -0.91 -8.26
N ASP A 222 -5.26 -1.61 -9.20
CA ASP A 222 -6.34 -2.57 -8.95
C ASP A 222 -6.28 -3.71 -9.96
N ILE A 223 -6.91 -4.83 -9.62
CA ILE A 223 -7.05 -6.00 -10.50
C ILE A 223 -8.53 -6.10 -10.89
N ALA A 224 -8.83 -5.73 -12.14
CA ALA A 224 -10.17 -5.75 -12.69
C ALA A 224 -10.80 -7.15 -12.59
N PRO A 225 -12.14 -7.32 -12.60
CA PRO A 225 -12.80 -8.63 -12.46
C PRO A 225 -12.38 -9.70 -13.49
N ASP A 226 -11.83 -9.31 -14.64
CA ASP A 226 -11.29 -10.24 -15.63
C ASP A 226 -9.83 -10.68 -15.35
N GLY A 227 -9.20 -10.16 -14.29
CA GLY A 227 -7.80 -10.41 -13.91
C GLY A 227 -6.81 -9.44 -14.51
N THR A 228 -7.27 -8.42 -15.25
CA THR A 228 -6.38 -7.41 -15.82
C THR A 228 -5.92 -6.44 -14.71
N PRO A 229 -4.60 -6.34 -14.45
CA PRO A 229 -4.06 -5.36 -13.53
C PRO A 229 -3.98 -3.99 -14.21
N TRP A 230 -4.50 -2.97 -13.53
CA TRP A 230 -4.47 -1.57 -13.96
C TRP A 230 -3.75 -0.73 -12.92
N ALA A 231 -2.89 0.17 -13.37
CA ALA A 231 -2.21 1.13 -12.52
C ALA A 231 -2.50 2.55 -13.01
N SER A 232 -2.57 3.49 -12.08
CA SER A 232 -2.70 4.92 -12.33
C SER A 232 -1.57 5.68 -11.67
N PHE A 233 -1.01 6.66 -12.37
CA PHE A 233 0.09 7.49 -11.90
C PHE A 233 -0.22 8.95 -12.21
N PHE A 234 0.18 9.85 -11.33
CA PHE A 234 0.32 11.26 -11.69
C PHE A 234 1.55 11.46 -12.59
N THR A 235 1.55 12.56 -13.34
CA THR A 235 2.66 12.90 -14.22
C THR A 235 3.01 14.37 -14.11
N SER A 236 4.28 14.73 -14.20
CA SER A 236 4.69 16.14 -14.30
C SER A 236 4.40 16.72 -15.68
N CYS A 237 4.05 18.00 -15.72
CA CYS A 237 4.07 18.76 -16.96
C CYS A 237 5.47 19.32 -17.20
N SER A 238 6.15 18.81 -18.23
CA SER A 238 7.45 19.34 -18.62
C SER A 238 7.38 20.85 -18.93
N PRO A 239 8.42 21.63 -18.62
CA PRO A 239 8.45 23.07 -18.91
C PRO A 239 8.16 23.35 -20.38
N GLY A 240 7.25 24.32 -20.64
CA GLY A 240 6.85 24.68 -22.01
C GLY A 240 5.85 23.74 -22.69
N SER A 241 5.31 22.75 -21.97
CA SER A 241 4.22 21.90 -22.50
C SER A 241 3.04 22.73 -22.98
N THR A 242 2.58 22.46 -24.20
CA THR A 242 1.40 23.09 -24.81
C THR A 242 0.13 22.25 -24.65
N ASN A 243 0.22 21.10 -23.97
CA ASN A 243 -0.94 20.27 -23.68
C ASN A 243 -1.94 21.06 -22.82
N ALA A 244 -3.23 21.01 -23.17
CA ALA A 244 -4.26 21.73 -22.44
C ALA A 244 -4.32 21.34 -20.95
N GLY A 245 -4.02 20.07 -20.62
CA GLY A 245 -3.89 19.59 -19.23
C GLY A 245 -2.68 20.14 -18.47
N CYS A 246 -1.74 20.78 -19.17
CA CYS A 246 -0.54 21.40 -18.60
C CYS A 246 -0.59 22.93 -18.54
N ALA A 247 -1.65 23.55 -19.07
CA ALA A 247 -1.77 25.00 -19.10
C ALA A 247 -1.83 25.56 -17.66
N GLY A 248 -0.85 26.38 -17.29
CA GLY A 248 -0.75 26.99 -15.95
C GLY A 248 -0.19 26.07 -14.86
N GLN A 249 0.28 24.86 -15.20
CA GLN A 249 0.69 23.80 -14.25
C GLN A 249 2.18 23.48 -14.30
N GLN A 250 3.00 24.42 -14.79
CA GLN A 250 4.45 24.24 -14.91
C GLN A 250 5.07 23.96 -13.54
N GLY A 251 5.63 22.75 -13.36
CA GLY A 251 6.31 22.36 -12.13
C GLY A 251 5.40 22.00 -10.95
N ASN A 252 4.07 21.89 -11.13
CA ASN A 252 3.18 21.41 -10.06
C ASN A 252 2.78 19.93 -10.26
N PRO A 253 3.39 18.96 -9.54
CA PRO A 253 3.08 17.53 -9.62
C PRO A 253 1.59 17.19 -9.44
N GLN A 254 0.89 17.96 -8.61
CA GLN A 254 -0.46 17.59 -8.14
C GLN A 254 -1.57 17.97 -9.12
N ALA A 255 -1.24 18.64 -10.23
CA ALA A 255 -2.22 19.24 -11.12
C ALA A 255 -1.92 19.03 -12.61
N SER A 256 -0.98 18.13 -12.95
CA SER A 256 -0.32 18.08 -14.26
C SER A 256 -0.78 16.96 -15.20
N GLY A 257 -1.52 15.96 -14.73
CA GLY A 257 -2.07 14.90 -15.56
C GLY A 257 -2.04 13.54 -14.88
N ALA A 258 -2.72 12.56 -15.46
CA ALA A 258 -2.71 11.18 -14.99
C ALA A 258 -2.53 10.21 -16.16
N VAL A 259 -1.72 9.18 -15.95
CA VAL A 259 -1.54 8.06 -16.87
C VAL A 259 -2.15 6.83 -16.24
N ALA A 260 -2.98 6.11 -17.01
CA ALA A 260 -3.43 4.78 -16.67
C ALA A 260 -2.78 3.78 -17.63
N GLY A 261 -2.21 2.71 -17.07
CA GLY A 261 -1.59 1.62 -17.82
C GLY A 261 -2.07 0.28 -17.33
N ARG A 262 -1.95 -0.74 -18.19
CA ARG A 262 -2.21 -2.13 -17.83
C ARG A 262 -1.04 -3.00 -18.23
N LEU A 263 -0.85 -4.10 -17.51
CA LEU A 263 0.11 -5.12 -17.86
C LEU A 263 -0.61 -6.40 -18.30
N ALA A 264 -0.31 -6.88 -19.50
CA ALA A 264 -0.78 -8.17 -19.97
C ALA A 264 0.30 -9.23 -19.72
N PHE A 265 -0.11 -10.38 -19.18
CA PHE A 265 0.76 -11.56 -19.16
C PHE A 265 1.00 -12.05 -20.59
N PRO A 266 2.18 -12.63 -20.87
CA PRO A 266 2.43 -13.30 -22.15
C PRO A 266 1.39 -14.39 -22.41
N PRO A 267 0.98 -14.61 -23.67
CA PRO A 267 0.12 -15.75 -24.02
C PRO A 267 0.81 -17.07 -23.62
N GLY A 268 0.11 -17.94 -22.88
CA GLY A 268 0.59 -19.29 -22.54
C GLY A 268 1.32 -19.43 -21.20
N THR A 269 1.39 -18.37 -20.39
CA THR A 269 1.86 -18.41 -18.98
C THR A 269 0.72 -18.52 -17.98
#